data_AF-A0A1H9LK45-F1
#
_entry.id   AF-A0A1H9LK45-F1
#
_cell.length_a   1.000
_cell.length_b   1.000
_cell.length_c   1.000
_cell.angle_alpha   90.00
_cell.angle_beta   90.00
_cell.angle_gamma   90.00
#
_symmetry.space_group_name_H-M   'P 1'
#
loop_
_entity.id
_entity.type
_entity.pdbx_description
1 polymer ?
#
loop_
_entity_poly.entity_id
_entity_poly.type
_entity_poly.pdbx_seq_one_letter_code
_entity_poly.pdbx_strand_id
1 'polypeptide(L)'
;MLLIPTFLIAQNKPDWEYDFNRPIGAFFPNYFPMTNKYMPAQNTYYEYNWVSNNMQNLIHSYFKLHRNSNDINGDDYIINTYKTTAGSAIDNLKIKYNLFQVYGLYVVSSLEVTGSKVQVIKLFIYLYNNELQSANLKNGFIKTMAQDVAIYSIVNGVASIKITNGVYKNSTQFKTDFEKRKEKFKTDLMLAKLEDEQRKLDYEADIKKRKAQYTADSIARKQETIKVHLDWANEEASKPKESINVFYFKKSGKKIAFKNQPSEDLEKLIIEKTSDSKNGTYSAYVKTIAVLENKSYTIKINPTDKTF
;
A
#
# COMPACT_ATOMS: atom_id res chain seq x y z
N MET A 1 -4.38 -51.27 39.46
CA MET A 1 -3.00 -50.76 39.44
C MET A 1 -3.04 -49.40 38.76
N LEU A 2 -2.90 -48.33 39.55
CA LEU A 2 -2.99 -46.95 39.09
C LEU A 2 -1.82 -46.62 38.14
N LEU A 3 -2.13 -46.16 36.94
CA LEU A 3 -1.19 -45.45 36.08
C LEU A 3 -1.09 -44.00 36.57
N ILE A 4 0.10 -43.65 37.04
CA ILE A 4 0.47 -42.29 37.44
C ILE A 4 0.54 -41.41 36.17
N PRO A 5 -0.04 -40.19 36.18
CA PRO A 5 -0.05 -39.32 35.01
C PRO A 5 1.33 -38.72 34.81
N THR A 6 1.93 -38.93 33.63
CA THR A 6 3.07 -38.12 33.19
C THR A 6 2.58 -36.69 33.04
N PHE A 7 3.12 -35.82 33.91
CA PHE A 7 2.97 -34.38 33.91
C PHE A 7 2.83 -33.81 32.49
N LEU A 8 1.61 -33.39 32.18
CA LEU A 8 1.38 -32.19 31.38
C LEU A 8 2.17 -31.07 32.04
N ILE A 9 3.41 -30.84 31.61
CA ILE A 9 3.99 -29.50 31.69
C ILE A 9 3.16 -28.70 30.72
N ALA A 10 2.02 -28.19 31.22
CA ALA A 10 1.31 -27.11 30.60
C ALA A 10 2.35 -26.03 30.36
N GLN A 11 2.75 -25.88 29.10
CA GLN A 11 3.44 -24.70 28.65
C GLN A 11 2.59 -23.53 29.15
N ASN A 12 3.13 -22.77 30.11
CA ASN A 12 2.70 -21.39 30.36
C ASN A 12 3.08 -20.58 29.11
N LYS A 13 2.39 -20.86 28.00
CA LYS A 13 2.46 -20.13 26.73
C LYS A 13 1.63 -18.87 26.94
N PRO A 14 2.22 -17.67 26.83
CA PRO A 14 1.43 -16.47 26.74
C PRO A 14 0.68 -16.49 25.40
N ASP A 15 -0.65 -16.54 25.45
CA ASP A 15 -1.54 -16.39 24.28
C ASP A 15 -1.47 -14.96 23.76
N TRP A 16 -0.54 -14.70 22.84
CA TRP A 16 -0.59 -13.58 21.89
C TRP A 16 0.64 -13.66 20.94
N GLU A 17 0.40 -14.00 19.67
CA GLU A 17 1.17 -13.63 18.47
C GLU A 17 2.74 -13.61 18.51
N TYR A 18 3.40 -14.33 19.42
CA TYR A 18 4.84 -14.58 19.34
C TYR A 18 5.08 -15.65 18.28
N ASP A 19 5.53 -15.23 17.11
CA ASP A 19 6.09 -16.16 16.13
C ASP A 19 7.31 -16.84 16.77
N PHE A 20 7.18 -18.14 17.06
CA PHE A 20 8.26 -18.97 17.62
C PHE A 20 9.54 -18.92 16.77
N ASN A 21 9.46 -18.47 15.51
CA ASN A 21 10.61 -18.28 14.63
C ASN A 21 11.37 -16.98 14.89
N ARG A 22 10.87 -16.08 15.75
CA ARG A 22 11.60 -14.86 16.13
C ARG A 22 12.56 -15.20 17.27
N PRO A 23 13.84 -14.80 17.18
CA PRO A 23 14.75 -14.96 18.29
C PRO A 23 14.43 -13.96 19.41
N ILE A 24 14.49 -14.42 20.66
CA ILE A 24 14.50 -13.53 21.83
C ILE A 24 15.83 -12.79 21.85
N GLY A 25 15.79 -11.48 21.98
CA GLY A 25 17.02 -10.70 22.08
C GLY A 25 16.81 -9.26 22.50
N ALA A 26 17.92 -8.61 22.81
CA ALA A 26 17.95 -7.22 23.29
C ALA A 26 17.35 -6.19 22.32
N PHE A 27 17.30 -6.52 21.03
CA PHE A 27 16.72 -5.66 20.02
C PHE A 27 15.26 -5.98 19.70
N PHE A 28 14.58 -6.82 20.48
CA PHE A 28 13.17 -7.13 20.25
C PHE A 28 12.33 -5.83 20.11
N PRO A 29 11.49 -5.70 19.07
CA PRO A 29 11.14 -6.66 18.01
C PRO A 29 11.87 -6.39 16.67
N ASN A 30 13.20 -6.30 16.66
CA ASN A 30 13.95 -6.11 15.42
C ASN A 30 14.16 -7.43 14.69
N TYR A 31 13.72 -7.46 13.43
CA TYR A 31 13.99 -8.52 12.50
C TYR A 31 15.42 -8.36 11.98
N PHE A 32 16.28 -9.32 12.27
CA PHE A 32 17.54 -9.44 11.54
C PHE A 32 17.27 -10.21 10.25
N PRO A 33 17.83 -9.78 9.11
CA PRO A 33 17.73 -10.59 7.91
C PRO A 33 18.40 -11.93 8.18
N MET A 34 17.71 -13.05 7.90
CA MET A 34 18.24 -14.41 8.01
C MET A 34 19.28 -14.67 6.90
N THR A 35 20.35 -13.88 6.85
CA THR A 35 21.42 -14.08 5.88
C THR A 35 22.35 -15.17 6.39
N ASN A 36 22.79 -16.08 5.51
CA ASN A 36 23.80 -17.10 5.81
C ASN A 36 25.21 -16.54 6.13
N LYS A 37 25.36 -15.22 6.22
CA LYS A 37 26.61 -14.56 6.60
C LYS A 37 26.61 -14.31 8.10
N TYR A 38 27.72 -14.63 8.76
CA TYR A 38 27.93 -14.27 10.16
C TYR A 38 27.71 -12.76 10.33
N MET A 39 26.70 -12.40 11.11
CA MET A 39 26.48 -11.01 11.53
C MET A 39 27.14 -10.82 12.90
N PRO A 40 28.21 -10.02 13.01
CA PRO A 40 28.86 -9.75 14.29
C PRO A 40 28.01 -8.86 15.21
N ALA A 41 26.72 -8.69 14.92
CA ALA A 41 25.84 -7.70 15.53
C ALA A 41 25.70 -7.88 17.05
N GLN A 42 25.60 -9.14 17.53
CA GLN A 42 25.55 -9.45 18.97
C GLN A 42 25.64 -10.95 19.25
N ASN A 43 26.35 -11.33 20.31
CA ASN A 43 26.50 -12.70 20.79
C ASN A 43 25.89 -12.91 22.19
N THR A 44 25.76 -11.86 23.00
CA THR A 44 25.11 -11.94 24.33
C THR A 44 23.68 -11.41 24.29
N TYR A 45 22.87 -11.79 25.28
CA TYR A 45 21.45 -11.45 25.44
C TYR A 45 20.64 -11.61 24.16
N TYR A 46 20.90 -12.74 23.51
CA TYR A 46 20.23 -13.21 22.31
C TYR A 46 20.04 -14.72 22.40
N GLU A 47 19.02 -15.23 21.69
CA GLU A 47 18.65 -16.64 21.68
C GLU A 47 19.82 -17.54 21.24
N TYR A 48 20.01 -18.66 21.92
CA TYR A 48 21.17 -19.54 21.75
C TYR A 48 21.28 -20.12 20.35
N ASN A 49 20.20 -20.61 19.73
CA ASN A 49 20.26 -21.19 18.39
C ASN A 49 20.71 -20.14 17.37
N TRP A 50 20.26 -18.90 17.50
CA TRP A 50 20.74 -17.79 16.67
C TRP A 50 22.25 -17.57 16.82
N VAL A 51 22.73 -17.39 18.05
CA VAL A 51 24.15 -17.11 18.32
C VAL A 51 25.02 -18.29 17.90
N SER A 52 24.63 -19.51 18.24
CA SER A 52 25.38 -20.73 17.96
C SER A 52 25.42 -21.06 16.47
N ASN A 53 24.33 -20.87 15.72
CA ASN A 53 24.33 -21.05 14.27
C ASN A 53 25.24 -20.04 13.56
N ASN A 54 25.18 -18.77 13.98
CA ASN A 54 26.08 -17.74 13.47
C ASN A 54 27.54 -18.10 13.73
N MET A 55 27.88 -18.46 14.96
CA MET A 55 29.25 -18.84 15.33
C MET A 55 29.70 -20.11 14.62
N GLN A 56 28.82 -21.10 14.45
CA GLN A 56 29.09 -22.31 13.68
C GLN A 56 29.38 -22.01 12.22
N ASN A 57 28.57 -21.16 11.57
CA ASN A 57 28.78 -20.76 10.18
C ASN A 57 30.11 -20.03 9.99
N LEU A 58 30.46 -19.15 10.94
CA LEU A 58 31.76 -18.48 10.97
C LEU A 58 32.91 -19.48 11.06
N ILE A 59 32.88 -20.36 12.05
CA ILE A 59 33.94 -21.34 12.32
C ILE A 59 34.11 -22.29 11.15
N HIS A 60 33.01 -22.80 10.61
CA HIS A 60 33.04 -23.70 9.48
C HIS A 60 33.61 -23.01 8.22
N SER A 61 33.11 -21.81 7.90
CA SER A 61 33.46 -21.14 6.64
C SER A 61 34.89 -20.59 6.65
N TYR A 62 35.32 -19.98 7.75
CA TYR A 62 36.59 -19.24 7.83
C TYR A 62 37.73 -20.01 8.49
N PHE A 63 37.43 -20.90 9.43
CA PHE A 63 38.44 -21.62 10.20
C PHE A 63 38.59 -23.07 9.74
N LYS A 64 37.67 -23.54 8.89
CA LYS A 64 37.62 -24.92 8.38
C LYS A 64 37.63 -25.95 9.51
N LEU A 65 37.02 -25.60 10.65
CA LEU A 65 36.80 -26.51 11.76
C LEU A 65 35.36 -27.04 11.69
N HIS A 66 35.19 -28.30 12.07
CA HIS A 66 33.89 -28.96 12.09
C HIS A 66 33.43 -29.17 13.53
N ARG A 67 32.13 -29.02 13.77
CA ARG A 67 31.52 -29.29 15.07
C ARG A 67 31.66 -30.78 15.36
N ASN A 68 32.26 -31.10 16.50
CA ASN A 68 32.31 -32.45 17.02
C ASN A 68 30.96 -32.80 17.65
N SER A 69 30.53 -34.06 17.60
CA SER A 69 29.23 -34.50 18.13
C SER A 69 29.11 -34.44 19.66
N ASN A 70 30.21 -34.21 20.37
CA ASN A 70 30.28 -34.28 21.83
C ASN A 70 30.06 -32.91 22.47
N ASP A 71 28.90 -32.31 22.22
CA ASP A 71 28.50 -31.10 22.94
C ASP A 71 28.18 -31.43 24.40
N ILE A 72 28.60 -30.57 25.33
CA ILE A 72 28.34 -30.74 26.76
C ILE A 72 27.21 -29.78 27.12
N ASN A 73 26.09 -30.32 27.57
CA ASN A 73 24.95 -29.55 28.04
C ASN A 73 24.90 -29.61 29.57
N GLY A 74 25.06 -28.45 30.21
CA GLY A 74 24.72 -28.24 31.61
C GLY A 74 23.39 -27.49 31.75
N ASP A 75 22.95 -27.29 32.98
CA ASP A 75 21.68 -26.61 33.26
C ASP A 75 21.66 -25.15 32.79
N ASP A 76 22.80 -24.48 32.90
CA ASP A 76 23.00 -23.05 32.62
C ASP A 76 24.13 -22.80 31.62
N TYR A 77 24.60 -23.83 30.90
CA TYR A 77 25.59 -23.65 29.85
C TYR A 77 25.52 -24.75 28.79
N ILE A 78 26.00 -24.43 27.59
CA ILE A 78 26.27 -25.40 26.52
C ILE A 78 27.71 -25.20 26.04
N ILE A 79 28.44 -26.28 25.80
CA ILE A 79 29.80 -26.25 25.26
C ILE A 79 29.83 -26.93 23.90
N ASN A 80 30.12 -26.15 22.86
CA ASN A 80 30.36 -26.69 21.52
C ASN A 80 31.86 -26.83 21.29
N THR A 81 32.29 -27.98 20.79
CA THR A 81 33.70 -28.23 20.45
C THR A 81 33.87 -28.39 18.94
N TYR A 82 34.85 -27.71 18.36
CA TYR A 82 35.18 -27.72 16.95
C TYR A 82 36.62 -28.17 16.73
N LYS A 83 36.86 -29.03 15.75
CA LYS A 83 38.19 -29.60 15.46
C LYS A 83 38.43 -29.72 13.95
N THR A 84 39.70 -29.83 13.55
CA THR A 84 40.08 -30.25 12.21
C THR A 84 39.70 -31.72 11.98
N THR A 85 39.25 -32.05 10.77
CA THR A 85 38.81 -33.39 10.37
C THR A 85 39.97 -34.32 10.02
N ALA A 86 41.11 -33.80 9.52
CA ALA A 86 42.32 -34.55 9.22
C ALA A 86 43.57 -33.63 9.24
N GLY A 87 44.73 -34.17 9.65
CA GLY A 87 46.03 -33.47 9.63
C GLY A 87 46.91 -33.72 10.87
N SER A 88 48.20 -33.39 10.78
CA SER A 88 49.19 -33.55 11.86
C SER A 88 49.10 -32.51 12.98
N ALA A 89 48.43 -31.37 12.73
CA ALA A 89 48.14 -30.35 13.74
C ALA A 89 46.67 -30.46 14.19
N ILE A 90 46.46 -30.82 15.46
CA ILE A 90 45.13 -30.85 16.07
C ILE A 90 44.76 -29.43 16.49
N ASP A 91 44.16 -28.69 15.56
CA ASP A 91 43.56 -27.41 15.87
C ASP A 91 42.15 -27.60 16.41
N ASN A 92 41.85 -26.88 17.49
CA ASN A 92 40.53 -26.92 18.10
C ASN A 92 40.07 -25.54 18.58
N LEU A 93 38.75 -25.38 18.62
CA LEU A 93 38.06 -24.31 19.32
C LEU A 93 36.97 -24.93 20.19
N LYS A 94 36.82 -24.41 21.39
CA LYS A 94 35.74 -24.74 22.31
C LYS A 94 35.02 -23.45 22.67
N ILE A 95 33.71 -23.44 22.50
CA ILE A 95 32.86 -22.30 22.84
C ILE A 95 31.88 -22.74 23.90
N LYS A 96 32.02 -22.18 25.09
CA LYS A 96 31.05 -22.28 26.16
C LYS A 96 30.09 -21.09 26.07
N TYR A 97 28.81 -21.38 25.91
CA TYR A 97 27.72 -20.43 26.01
C TYR A 97 27.16 -20.55 27.43
N ASN A 98 27.27 -19.50 28.23
CA ASN A 98 26.54 -19.42 29.49
C ASN A 98 25.13 -18.92 29.20
N LEU A 99 24.11 -19.55 29.77
CA LEU A 99 22.73 -19.44 29.36
C LEU A 99 21.83 -19.10 30.54
N PHE A 100 20.66 -18.54 30.23
CA PHE A 100 19.52 -18.45 31.13
C PHE A 100 18.23 -18.59 30.32
N GLN A 101 17.13 -18.93 30.98
CA GLN A 101 15.85 -19.12 30.30
C GLN A 101 14.95 -17.89 30.36
N VAL A 102 14.31 -17.61 29.22
CA VAL A 102 13.25 -16.61 29.04
C VAL A 102 12.16 -17.26 28.19
N TYR A 103 10.94 -17.41 28.73
CA TYR A 103 9.83 -18.09 28.06
C TYR A 103 10.17 -19.48 27.49
N GLY A 104 10.98 -20.27 28.20
CA GLY A 104 11.40 -21.60 27.77
C GLY A 104 12.46 -21.63 26.66
N LEU A 105 12.93 -20.47 26.20
CA LEU A 105 14.05 -20.35 25.26
C LEU A 105 15.35 -20.01 26.01
N TYR A 106 16.45 -20.60 25.56
CA TYR A 106 17.79 -20.31 26.08
C TYR A 106 18.32 -19.02 25.48
N VAL A 107 18.73 -18.10 26.35
CA VAL A 107 19.35 -16.82 26.00
C VAL A 107 20.79 -16.82 26.51
N VAL A 108 21.73 -16.42 25.67
CA VAL A 108 23.16 -16.40 26.01
C VAL A 108 23.48 -15.21 26.91
N SER A 109 23.94 -15.41 28.14
CA SER A 109 24.39 -14.32 29.02
C SER A 109 25.82 -13.87 28.70
N SER A 110 26.68 -14.83 28.37
CA SER A 110 28.09 -14.62 28.04
C SER A 110 28.65 -15.81 27.26
N LEU A 111 29.79 -15.61 26.62
CA LEU A 111 30.52 -16.66 25.92
C LEU A 111 31.96 -16.71 26.39
N GLU A 112 32.51 -17.92 26.42
CA GLU A 112 33.93 -18.18 26.63
C GLU A 112 34.44 -19.05 25.48
N VAL A 113 35.41 -18.53 24.73
CA VAL A 113 36.11 -19.27 23.68
C VAL A 113 37.49 -19.65 24.18
N THR A 114 37.83 -20.92 24.04
CA THR A 114 39.14 -21.49 24.37
C THR A 114 39.58 -22.45 23.26
N GLY A 115 40.83 -22.92 23.31
CA GLY A 115 41.33 -23.93 22.38
C GLY A 115 42.74 -23.64 21.91
N SER A 116 43.05 -24.03 20.66
CA SER A 116 44.35 -23.76 20.04
C SER A 116 44.61 -22.26 19.98
N LYS A 117 45.75 -21.84 20.53
CA LYS A 117 46.15 -20.41 20.61
C LYS A 117 45.99 -19.68 19.28
N VAL A 118 46.43 -20.29 18.18
CA VAL A 118 46.34 -19.72 16.83
C VAL A 118 44.88 -19.50 16.40
N GLN A 119 44.00 -20.47 16.67
CA GLN A 119 42.59 -20.39 16.27
C GLN A 119 41.83 -19.35 17.10
N VAL A 120 42.11 -19.28 18.41
CA VAL A 120 41.51 -18.26 19.29
C VAL A 120 41.92 -16.85 18.85
N ILE A 121 43.21 -16.62 18.54
CA ILE A 121 43.70 -15.33 18.02
C ILE A 121 43.01 -14.96 16.72
N LYS A 122 42.97 -15.89 15.75
CA LYS A 122 42.31 -15.68 14.46
C LYS A 122 40.83 -15.33 14.63
N LEU A 123 40.13 -15.98 15.56
CA LEU A 123 38.72 -15.70 15.83
C LEU A 123 38.54 -14.28 16.38
N PHE A 124 39.38 -13.88 17.33
CA PHE A 124 39.33 -12.52 17.87
C PHE A 124 39.61 -11.45 16.80
N ILE A 125 40.63 -11.67 15.96
CA ILE A 125 40.94 -10.78 14.83
C ILE A 125 39.73 -10.65 13.91
N TYR A 126 39.13 -11.77 13.52
CA TYR A 126 38.03 -11.81 12.57
C TYR A 126 36.77 -11.15 13.13
N LEU A 127 36.33 -11.55 14.33
CA LEU A 127 35.10 -11.06 14.95
C LEU A 127 35.08 -9.53 15.07
N TYR A 128 36.26 -8.93 15.26
CA TYR A 128 36.39 -7.53 15.64
C TYR A 128 37.16 -6.69 14.63
N ASN A 129 37.44 -7.26 13.46
CA ASN A 129 38.18 -6.65 12.35
C ASN A 129 39.41 -5.86 12.83
N ASN A 130 40.25 -6.51 13.64
CA ASN A 130 41.43 -5.88 14.21
C ASN A 130 42.68 -6.28 13.41
N GLU A 131 43.47 -5.31 12.96
CA GLU A 131 44.84 -5.57 12.53
C GLU A 131 45.72 -5.79 13.76
N LEU A 132 45.93 -7.05 14.14
CA LEU A 132 46.92 -7.37 15.17
C LEU A 132 48.31 -7.36 14.55
N GLN A 133 49.03 -6.24 14.68
CA GLN A 133 50.47 -6.26 14.47
C GLN A 133 51.10 -7.22 15.48
N SER A 134 51.96 -8.11 14.99
CA SER A 134 52.56 -9.24 15.70
C SER A 134 53.59 -8.84 16.77
N ALA A 135 53.29 -7.84 17.59
CA ALA A 135 54.09 -7.48 18.75
C ALA A 135 53.60 -8.24 20.00
N ASN A 136 54.49 -8.48 20.95
CA ASN A 136 54.29 -9.27 22.16
C ASN A 136 52.96 -8.95 22.90
N LEU A 137 51.97 -9.80 22.68
CA LEU A 137 50.64 -9.75 23.32
C LEU A 137 50.70 -10.26 24.74
N LYS A 138 51.37 -9.53 25.65
CA LYS A 138 51.46 -9.97 27.04
C LYS A 138 50.16 -9.78 27.83
N ASN A 139 49.30 -8.80 27.48
CA ASN A 139 48.21 -8.35 28.36
C ASN A 139 46.82 -8.22 27.69
N GLY A 140 46.47 -9.15 26.78
CA GLY A 140 45.12 -9.24 26.24
C GLY A 140 44.66 -8.04 25.40
N PHE A 141 43.43 -8.11 24.88
CA PHE A 141 42.79 -7.04 24.10
C PHE A 141 41.31 -6.94 24.44
N ILE A 142 40.79 -5.72 24.45
CA ILE A 142 39.38 -5.45 24.68
C ILE A 142 38.78 -4.82 23.42
N LYS A 143 37.65 -5.34 22.96
CA LYS A 143 36.83 -4.73 21.91
C LYS A 143 35.39 -4.61 22.37
N THR A 144 34.80 -3.45 22.15
CA THR A 144 33.36 -3.23 22.31
C THR A 144 32.68 -3.28 20.96
N MET A 145 31.55 -3.98 20.86
CA MET A 145 30.74 -4.09 19.64
C MET A 145 29.25 -4.13 19.98
N ALA A 146 28.50 -3.14 19.51
CA ALA A 146 27.13 -2.90 19.97
C ALA A 146 27.07 -2.85 21.50
N GLN A 147 26.47 -3.87 22.12
CA GLN A 147 26.41 -4.03 23.57
C GLN A 147 27.32 -5.15 24.11
N ASP A 148 28.07 -5.83 23.26
CA ASP A 148 29.04 -6.83 23.69
C ASP A 148 30.40 -6.16 23.98
N VAL A 149 31.08 -6.70 24.99
CA VAL A 149 32.48 -6.44 25.30
C VAL A 149 33.20 -7.78 25.23
N ALA A 150 34.19 -7.86 24.35
CA ALA A 150 35.01 -9.05 24.15
C ALA A 150 36.44 -8.80 24.61
N ILE A 151 36.93 -9.72 25.43
CA ILE A 151 38.25 -9.66 26.05
C ILE A 151 39.03 -10.89 25.61
N TYR A 152 40.04 -10.67 24.79
CA TYR A 152 41.06 -11.68 24.51
C TYR A 152 42.12 -11.66 25.61
N SER A 153 42.59 -12.82 26.06
CA SER A 153 43.67 -12.94 27.03
C SER A 153 44.52 -14.18 26.80
N ILE A 154 45.78 -14.15 27.25
CA ILE A 154 46.64 -15.33 27.35
C ILE A 154 47.08 -15.45 28.80
N VAL A 155 46.66 -16.51 29.49
CA VAL A 155 47.05 -16.79 30.87
C VAL A 155 47.73 -18.15 30.90
N ASN A 156 48.95 -18.23 31.43
CA ASN A 156 49.75 -19.46 31.52
C ASN A 156 49.85 -20.21 30.17
N GLY A 157 50.00 -19.48 29.07
CA GLY A 157 50.10 -20.04 27.72
C GLY A 157 48.77 -20.45 27.08
N VAL A 158 47.65 -20.39 27.81
CA VAL A 158 46.30 -20.69 27.32
C VAL A 158 45.63 -19.42 26.82
N ALA A 159 45.22 -19.39 25.55
CA ALA A 159 44.49 -18.27 24.97
C ALA A 159 42.97 -18.44 25.17
N SER A 160 42.29 -17.33 25.46
CA SER A 160 40.84 -17.29 25.60
C SER A 160 40.24 -15.98 25.08
N ILE A 161 38.95 -16.03 24.71
CA ILE A 161 38.11 -14.85 24.49
C ILE A 161 36.94 -14.97 25.45
N LYS A 162 36.68 -13.92 26.23
CA LYS A 162 35.47 -13.79 27.04
C LYS A 162 34.59 -12.70 26.45
N ILE A 163 33.35 -13.03 26.11
CA ILE A 163 32.36 -12.09 25.56
C ILE A 163 31.26 -11.91 26.61
N THR A 164 31.08 -10.67 27.06
CA THR A 164 30.07 -10.28 28.05
C THR A 164 29.25 -9.11 27.55
N ASN A 165 28.09 -8.87 28.15
CA ASN A 165 27.28 -7.70 27.81
C ASN A 165 27.69 -6.49 28.65
N GLY A 166 27.80 -5.32 28.01
CA GLY A 166 28.10 -4.04 28.66
C GLY A 166 26.86 -3.28 29.16
N VAL A 167 25.65 -3.69 28.75
CA VAL A 167 24.38 -3.02 29.08
C VAL A 167 23.65 -3.74 30.22
N TYR A 168 23.38 -5.04 30.05
CA TYR A 168 22.71 -5.88 31.03
C TYR A 168 23.74 -6.57 31.92
N LYS A 169 23.65 -6.32 33.23
CA LYS A 169 24.54 -6.94 34.23
C LYS A 169 24.07 -8.34 34.65
N ASN A 170 22.79 -8.64 34.49
CA ASN A 170 22.18 -9.91 34.87
C ASN A 170 20.92 -10.20 34.06
N SER A 171 20.40 -11.43 34.17
CA SER A 171 19.19 -11.86 33.47
C SER A 171 17.94 -11.08 33.89
N THR A 172 17.88 -10.59 35.13
CA THR A 172 16.71 -9.87 35.65
C THR A 172 16.55 -8.52 34.95
N GLN A 173 17.63 -7.76 34.78
CA GLN A 173 17.60 -6.49 34.05
C GLN A 173 17.12 -6.69 32.61
N PHE A 174 17.64 -7.72 31.93
CA PHE A 174 17.20 -8.07 30.58
C PHE A 174 15.73 -8.46 30.54
N LYS A 175 15.27 -9.34 31.43
CA LYS A 175 13.86 -9.76 31.48
C LYS A 175 12.95 -8.54 31.64
N THR A 176 13.26 -7.63 32.55
CA THR A 176 12.47 -6.40 32.75
C THR A 176 12.43 -5.52 31.50
N ASP A 177 13.55 -5.30 30.84
CA ASP A 177 13.60 -4.49 29.61
C ASP A 177 12.88 -5.19 28.44
N PHE A 178 13.07 -6.50 28.30
CA PHE A 178 12.39 -7.33 27.31
C PHE A 178 10.87 -7.24 27.49
N GLU A 179 10.35 -7.41 28.70
CA GLU A 179 8.93 -7.26 29.00
C GLU A 179 8.38 -5.87 28.63
N LYS A 180 9.13 -4.81 28.90
CA LYS A 180 8.72 -3.44 28.51
C LYS A 180 8.63 -3.29 26.99
N ARG A 181 9.64 -3.77 26.25
CA ARG A 181 9.65 -3.74 24.77
C ARG A 181 8.51 -4.57 24.19
N LYS A 182 8.24 -5.71 24.84
CA LYS A 182 7.18 -6.64 24.49
C LYS A 182 5.79 -6.01 24.60
N GLU A 183 5.49 -5.37 25.74
CA GLU A 183 4.21 -4.67 25.92
C GLU A 183 4.09 -3.46 25.00
N LYS A 184 5.18 -2.71 24.79
CA LYS A 184 5.19 -1.63 23.80
C LYS A 184 4.86 -2.15 22.39
N PHE A 185 5.48 -3.25 21.96
CA PHE A 185 5.24 -3.82 20.65
C PHE A 185 3.78 -4.25 20.45
N LYS A 186 3.13 -4.83 21.47
CA LYS A 186 1.69 -5.14 21.41
C LYS A 186 0.85 -3.90 21.15
N THR A 187 1.11 -2.82 21.90
CA THR A 187 0.41 -1.55 21.75
C THR A 187 0.62 -0.97 20.36
N ASP A 188 1.87 -0.93 19.89
CA ASP A 188 2.22 -0.43 18.56
C ASP A 188 1.54 -1.25 17.45
N LEU A 189 1.46 -2.58 17.61
CA LEU A 189 0.78 -3.46 16.66
C LEU A 189 -0.74 -3.22 16.63
N MET A 190 -1.36 -3.03 17.80
CA MET A 190 -2.78 -2.69 17.89
C MET A 190 -3.08 -1.35 17.22
N LEU A 191 -2.25 -0.33 17.47
CA LEU A 191 -2.36 0.98 16.82
C LEU A 191 -2.22 0.87 15.30
N ALA A 192 -1.23 0.12 14.80
CA ALA A 192 -1.06 -0.09 13.37
C ALA A 192 -2.25 -0.81 12.72
N LYS A 193 -2.86 -1.79 13.41
CA LYS A 193 -4.10 -2.46 12.96
C LYS A 193 -5.27 -1.46 12.89
N LEU A 194 -5.44 -0.61 13.91
CA LEU A 194 -6.48 0.44 13.93
C LEU A 194 -6.29 1.48 12.82
N GLU A 195 -5.06 1.94 12.60
CA GLU A 195 -4.75 2.87 11.50
C GLU A 195 -5.05 2.25 10.13
N ASP A 196 -4.77 0.95 9.95
CA ASP A 196 -5.08 0.25 8.70
C ASP A 196 -6.59 0.11 8.46
N GLU A 197 -7.35 -0.16 9.52
CA GLU A 197 -8.82 -0.21 9.47
C GLU A 197 -9.41 1.17 9.16
N GLN A 198 -8.91 2.24 9.80
CA GLN A 198 -9.33 3.61 9.50
C GLN A 198 -9.04 3.99 8.04
N ARG A 199 -7.86 3.64 7.52
CA ARG A 199 -7.52 3.88 6.11
C ARG A 199 -8.48 3.19 5.15
N LYS A 200 -8.94 1.97 5.48
CA LYS A 200 -9.94 1.25 4.66
C LYS A 200 -11.28 1.96 4.69
N LEU A 201 -11.75 2.40 5.86
CA LEU A 201 -12.99 3.16 6.01
C LEU A 201 -12.95 4.48 5.23
N ASP A 202 -11.85 5.23 5.33
CA ASP A 202 -11.68 6.48 4.59
C ASP A 202 -11.69 6.26 3.07
N TYR A 203 -11.04 5.19 2.61
CA TYR A 203 -11.03 4.79 1.20
C TYR A 203 -12.44 4.42 0.70
N GLU A 204 -13.21 3.65 1.48
CA GLU A 204 -14.59 3.31 1.14
C GLU A 204 -15.51 4.54 1.10
N ALA A 205 -15.34 5.46 2.04
CA ALA A 205 -16.08 6.72 2.08
C ALA A 205 -15.78 7.60 0.86
N ASP A 206 -14.50 7.68 0.44
CA ASP A 206 -14.11 8.42 -0.77
C ASP A 206 -14.69 7.80 -2.05
N ILE A 207 -14.67 6.48 -2.19
CA ILE A 207 -15.32 5.79 -3.31
C ILE A 207 -16.82 6.11 -3.36
N LYS A 208 -17.50 6.06 -2.20
CA LYS A 208 -18.93 6.37 -2.11
C LYS A 208 -19.22 7.81 -2.52
N LYS A 209 -18.40 8.76 -2.06
CA LYS A 209 -18.50 10.18 -2.43
C LYS A 209 -18.31 10.38 -3.93
N ARG A 210 -17.29 9.77 -4.55
CA ARG A 210 -17.05 9.86 -6.00
C ARG A 210 -18.20 9.26 -6.82
N LYS A 211 -18.77 8.13 -6.40
CA LYS A 211 -19.95 7.53 -7.06
C LYS A 211 -21.18 8.44 -6.99
N ALA A 212 -21.42 9.05 -5.83
CA ALA A 212 -22.51 10.00 -5.66
C ALA A 212 -22.32 11.24 -6.56
N GLN A 213 -21.11 11.78 -6.61
CA GLN A 213 -20.77 12.91 -7.48
C GLN A 213 -20.94 12.57 -8.96
N TYR A 214 -20.42 11.44 -9.42
CA TYR A 214 -20.59 10.99 -10.80
C TYR A 214 -22.07 10.85 -11.18
N THR A 215 -22.90 10.36 -10.26
CA THR A 215 -24.34 10.23 -10.49
C THR A 215 -25.00 11.61 -10.60
N ALA A 216 -24.67 12.53 -9.69
CA ALA A 216 -25.17 13.90 -9.74
C ALA A 216 -24.77 14.62 -11.03
N ASP A 217 -23.49 14.54 -11.42
CA ASP A 217 -22.96 15.13 -12.66
C ASP A 217 -23.64 14.52 -13.89
N SER A 218 -23.89 13.20 -13.88
CA SER A 218 -24.61 12.54 -14.97
C SER A 218 -26.06 13.01 -15.08
N ILE A 219 -26.75 13.27 -13.97
CA ILE A 219 -28.12 13.80 -13.98
C ILE A 219 -28.10 15.24 -14.50
N ALA A 220 -27.18 16.08 -14.02
CA ALA A 220 -27.02 17.46 -14.47
C ALA A 220 -26.76 17.55 -15.98
N ARG A 221 -25.86 16.72 -16.53
CA ARG A 221 -25.61 16.66 -17.97
C ARG A 221 -26.85 16.27 -18.78
N LYS A 222 -27.66 15.32 -18.29
CA LYS A 222 -28.92 14.92 -18.95
C LYS A 222 -29.93 16.06 -18.94
N GLN A 223 -30.08 16.76 -17.81
CA GLN A 223 -30.97 17.92 -17.69
C GLN A 223 -30.55 19.06 -18.62
N GLU A 224 -29.25 19.36 -18.69
CA GLU A 224 -28.71 20.36 -19.62
C GLU A 224 -28.97 19.97 -21.08
N THR A 225 -28.75 18.69 -21.42
CA THR A 225 -29.05 18.19 -22.77
C THR A 225 -30.53 18.35 -23.13
N ILE A 226 -31.43 18.00 -22.21
CA ILE A 226 -32.88 18.18 -22.40
C ILE A 226 -33.22 19.64 -22.62
N LYS A 227 -32.65 20.53 -21.79
CA LYS A 227 -32.86 21.98 -21.91
C LYS A 227 -32.41 22.50 -23.27
N VAL A 228 -31.20 22.15 -23.71
CA VAL A 228 -30.68 22.53 -25.04
C VAL A 228 -31.60 22.05 -26.17
N HIS A 229 -32.15 20.84 -26.08
CA HIS A 229 -33.09 20.33 -27.10
C HIS A 229 -34.41 21.09 -27.10
N LEU A 230 -34.92 21.46 -25.92
CA LEU A 230 -36.14 22.27 -25.80
C LEU A 230 -35.92 23.68 -26.34
N ASP A 231 -34.79 24.32 -26.00
CA ASP A 231 -34.42 25.64 -26.49
C ASP A 231 -34.29 25.63 -28.02
N TRP A 232 -33.60 24.63 -28.59
CA TRP A 232 -33.50 24.44 -30.03
C TRP A 232 -34.86 24.22 -30.70
N ALA A 233 -35.73 23.39 -30.11
CA ALA A 233 -37.07 23.16 -30.66
C ALA A 233 -37.92 24.44 -30.66
N ASN A 234 -37.80 25.27 -29.61
CA ASN A 234 -38.46 26.56 -29.52
C ASN A 234 -37.94 27.55 -30.57
N GLU A 235 -36.61 27.62 -30.75
CA GLU A 235 -35.98 28.43 -31.79
C GLU A 235 -36.45 27.99 -33.18
N GLU A 236 -36.46 26.70 -33.48
CA GLU A 236 -36.91 26.16 -34.77
C GLU A 236 -38.40 26.46 -35.03
N ALA A 237 -39.25 26.36 -34.01
CA ALA A 237 -40.67 26.72 -34.10
C ALA A 237 -40.88 28.23 -34.34
N SER A 238 -39.97 29.07 -33.85
CA SER A 238 -39.99 30.53 -34.04
C SER A 238 -39.47 30.99 -35.41
N LYS A 239 -38.87 30.10 -36.21
CA LYS A 239 -38.39 30.47 -37.55
C LYS A 239 -39.57 30.77 -38.48
N PRO A 240 -39.50 31.88 -39.25
CA PRO A 240 -40.54 32.22 -40.20
C PRO A 240 -40.70 31.13 -41.28
N LYS A 241 -41.91 30.57 -41.40
CA LYS A 241 -42.29 29.66 -42.48
C LYS A 241 -42.98 30.46 -43.56
N GLU A 242 -42.33 30.52 -44.73
CA GLU A 242 -42.90 31.18 -45.89
C GLU A 242 -43.71 30.19 -46.74
N SER A 243 -44.91 30.59 -47.13
CA SER A 243 -45.69 29.90 -48.15
C SER A 243 -46.25 30.90 -49.15
N ILE A 244 -46.37 30.48 -50.40
CA ILE A 244 -46.90 31.32 -51.48
C ILE A 244 -48.12 30.61 -52.05
N ASN A 245 -49.26 31.29 -51.96
CA ASN A 245 -50.52 30.83 -52.53
C ASN A 245 -50.99 31.81 -53.60
N VAL A 246 -51.65 31.30 -54.64
CA VAL A 246 -52.22 32.12 -55.71
C VAL A 246 -53.71 31.84 -55.81
N PHE A 247 -54.52 32.87 -55.54
CA PHE A 247 -55.98 32.79 -55.62
C PHE A 247 -56.47 33.53 -56.85
N TYR A 248 -57.18 32.84 -57.74
CA TYR A 248 -57.78 33.46 -58.91
C TYR A 248 -59.20 33.91 -58.55
N PHE A 249 -59.57 35.15 -58.89
CA PHE A 249 -60.91 35.68 -58.65
C PHE A 249 -61.43 36.57 -59.78
N LYS A 250 -62.75 36.67 -59.90
CA LYS A 250 -63.44 37.57 -60.84
C LYS A 250 -64.20 38.64 -60.07
N LYS A 251 -63.94 39.91 -60.38
CA LYS A 251 -64.64 41.07 -59.79
C LYS A 251 -65.74 41.57 -60.73
N SER A 252 -66.96 41.69 -60.19
CA SER A 252 -68.14 42.22 -60.88
C SER A 252 -68.87 43.21 -59.96
N GLY A 253 -68.57 44.51 -60.10
CA GLY A 253 -69.04 45.55 -59.19
C GLY A 253 -68.44 45.37 -57.79
N LYS A 254 -69.29 45.32 -56.77
CA LYS A 254 -68.88 45.03 -55.37
C LYS A 254 -68.73 43.53 -55.07
N LYS A 255 -69.10 42.64 -56.00
CA LYS A 255 -69.03 41.18 -55.80
C LYS A 255 -67.71 40.63 -56.33
N ILE A 256 -67.09 39.76 -55.55
CA ILE A 256 -65.89 39.00 -55.93
C ILE A 256 -66.23 37.51 -55.82
N ALA A 257 -65.90 36.75 -56.85
CA ALA A 257 -66.03 35.29 -56.86
C ALA A 257 -64.64 34.66 -56.98
N PHE A 258 -64.25 33.82 -56.03
CA PHE A 258 -62.98 33.10 -56.03
C PHE A 258 -63.13 31.75 -56.74
N LYS A 259 -62.09 31.34 -57.47
CA LYS A 259 -62.02 30.02 -58.11
C LYS A 259 -61.63 28.94 -57.11
N ASN A 260 -60.68 29.27 -56.23
CA ASN A 260 -60.30 28.48 -55.07
C ASN A 260 -60.56 29.36 -53.84
N GLN A 261 -61.36 28.88 -52.90
CA GLN A 261 -61.77 29.68 -51.75
C GLN A 261 -60.57 29.94 -50.83
N PRO A 262 -60.19 31.21 -50.57
CA PRO A 262 -59.24 31.54 -49.51
C PRO A 262 -59.90 31.37 -48.12
N SER A 263 -59.09 31.29 -47.05
CA SER A 263 -59.63 31.38 -45.69
C SER A 263 -60.31 32.73 -45.46
N GLU A 264 -61.29 32.79 -44.56
CA GLU A 264 -62.11 34.00 -44.33
C GLU A 264 -61.26 35.28 -44.09
N ASP A 265 -60.16 35.17 -43.35
CA ASP A 265 -59.26 36.31 -43.10
C ASP A 265 -58.54 36.78 -44.37
N LEU A 266 -58.09 35.85 -45.21
CA LEU A 266 -57.43 36.16 -46.48
C LEU A 266 -58.44 36.71 -47.49
N GLU A 267 -59.65 36.19 -47.49
CA GLU A 267 -60.74 36.69 -48.32
C GLU A 267 -60.99 38.17 -48.06
N LYS A 268 -61.18 38.55 -46.79
CA LYS A 268 -61.39 39.95 -46.38
C LYS A 268 -60.25 40.84 -46.85
N LEU A 269 -58.99 40.42 -46.64
CA LEU A 269 -57.82 41.20 -47.04
C LEU A 269 -57.68 41.34 -48.56
N ILE A 270 -58.00 40.29 -49.34
CA ILE A 270 -57.99 40.36 -50.81
C ILE A 270 -59.11 41.29 -51.30
N ILE A 271 -60.32 41.19 -50.73
CA ILE A 271 -61.44 42.08 -51.07
C ILE A 271 -61.07 43.54 -50.78
N GLU A 272 -60.47 43.82 -49.63
CA GLU A 272 -60.01 45.16 -49.25
C GLU A 272 -58.97 45.70 -50.26
N LYS A 273 -57.96 44.90 -50.61
CA LYS A 273 -56.91 45.30 -51.58
C LYS A 273 -57.40 45.46 -53.02
N THR A 274 -58.59 44.97 -53.33
CA THR A 274 -59.17 44.99 -54.68
C THR A 274 -60.33 45.98 -54.82
N SER A 275 -60.69 46.70 -53.76
CA SER A 275 -61.80 47.66 -53.71
C SER A 275 -61.76 48.66 -54.87
N ASP A 276 -60.58 49.20 -55.20
CA ASP A 276 -60.36 50.23 -56.22
C ASP A 276 -60.08 49.66 -57.64
N SER A 277 -59.98 48.34 -57.77
CA SER A 277 -59.75 47.70 -59.08
C SER A 277 -61.01 47.73 -59.96
N LYS A 278 -60.86 47.77 -61.29
CA LYS A 278 -61.99 47.69 -62.23
C LYS A 278 -62.63 46.29 -62.23
N ASN A 279 -63.75 46.13 -62.93
CA ASN A 279 -64.30 44.79 -63.18
C ASN A 279 -63.35 44.01 -64.09
N GLY A 280 -63.15 42.72 -63.79
CA GLY A 280 -62.21 41.89 -64.54
C GLY A 280 -61.82 40.61 -63.80
N THR A 281 -60.91 39.85 -64.42
CA THR A 281 -60.32 38.64 -63.84
C THR A 281 -58.93 38.95 -63.31
N TYR A 282 -58.66 38.48 -62.10
CA TYR A 282 -57.46 38.81 -61.34
C TYR A 282 -56.87 37.56 -60.67
N SER A 283 -55.60 37.65 -60.33
CA SER A 283 -54.89 36.71 -59.45
C SER A 283 -54.32 37.47 -58.25
N ALA A 284 -54.60 36.98 -57.05
CA ALA A 284 -53.97 37.41 -55.81
C ALA A 284 -52.78 36.49 -55.50
N TYR A 285 -51.57 37.02 -55.60
CA TYR A 285 -50.36 36.38 -55.10
C TYR A 285 -50.23 36.72 -53.62
N VAL A 286 -50.37 35.72 -52.77
CA VAL A 286 -50.35 35.85 -51.31
C VAL A 286 -49.10 35.16 -50.80
N LYS A 287 -48.12 35.95 -50.37
CA LYS A 287 -47.00 35.46 -49.57
C LYS A 287 -47.42 35.50 -48.10
N THR A 288 -47.54 34.33 -47.48
CA THR A 288 -47.80 34.19 -46.06
C THR A 288 -46.50 33.90 -45.35
N ILE A 289 -46.19 34.69 -44.33
CA ILE A 289 -45.08 34.43 -43.40
C ILE A 289 -45.72 34.08 -42.06
N ALA A 290 -45.55 32.84 -41.62
CA ALA A 290 -46.05 32.34 -40.34
C ALA A 290 -44.89 32.22 -39.33
N VAL A 291 -45.07 32.79 -38.14
CA VAL A 291 -44.15 32.67 -37.00
C VAL A 291 -44.98 32.25 -35.79
N LEU A 292 -44.77 31.02 -35.30
CA LEU A 292 -45.66 30.40 -34.30
C LEU A 292 -47.14 30.49 -34.74
N GLU A 293 -48.01 31.03 -33.89
CA GLU A 293 -49.45 31.20 -34.17
C GLU A 293 -49.76 32.47 -34.98
N ASN A 294 -48.78 33.36 -35.16
CA ASN A 294 -48.97 34.64 -35.86
C ASN A 294 -48.72 34.48 -37.36
N LYS A 295 -49.65 34.98 -38.18
CA LYS A 295 -49.53 35.01 -39.65
C LYS A 295 -49.54 36.43 -40.15
N SER A 296 -48.60 36.75 -41.04
CA SER A 296 -48.58 38.00 -41.78
C SER A 296 -48.70 37.71 -43.28
N TYR A 297 -49.33 38.64 -44.01
CA TYR A 297 -49.69 38.44 -45.40
C TYR A 297 -49.19 39.61 -46.26
N THR A 298 -48.47 39.29 -47.34
CA THR A 298 -48.18 40.24 -48.41
C THR A 298 -48.99 39.83 -49.64
N ILE A 299 -49.94 40.67 -50.03
CA ILE A 299 -50.89 40.38 -51.12
C ILE A 299 -50.57 41.31 -52.30
N LYS A 300 -50.35 40.73 -53.47
CA LYS A 300 -50.22 41.45 -54.74
C LYS A 300 -51.33 41.01 -55.69
N ILE A 301 -52.06 41.98 -56.23
CA ILE A 301 -53.16 41.74 -57.16
C ILE A 301 -52.67 42.06 -58.56
N ASN A 302 -52.79 41.08 -59.46
CA ASN A 302 -52.42 41.23 -60.86
C ASN A 302 -53.63 40.89 -61.75
N PRO A 303 -53.90 41.66 -62.83
CA PRO A 303 -54.81 41.23 -63.87
C PRO A 303 -54.35 39.89 -64.46
N THR A 304 -55.28 39.05 -64.89
CA THR A 304 -54.92 37.77 -65.51
C THR A 304 -55.89 37.39 -66.62
N ASP A 305 -55.34 36.85 -67.70
CA ASP A 305 -56.09 36.36 -68.85
C ASP A 305 -56.51 34.88 -68.69
N LYS A 306 -56.20 34.27 -67.53
CA LYS A 306 -56.62 32.90 -67.24
C LYS A 306 -58.14 32.86 -67.12
N THR A 307 -58.76 31.99 -67.90
CA THR A 307 -60.22 31.79 -67.93
C THR A 307 -60.73 31.31 -66.58
N PHE A 308 -61.77 32.00 -66.11
CA PHE A 308 -62.41 31.78 -64.82
C PHE A 308 -63.23 30.49 -64.83
#